data_AF-I4LZG6-F1
#
_entry.id   AF-I4LZG6-F1
#
_cell.length_a   1.000
_cell.length_b   1.000
_cell.length_c   1.000
_cell.angle_alpha   90.00
_cell.angle_beta   90.00
_cell.angle_gamma   90.00
#
_symmetry.space_group_name_H-M   'P 1'
#
loop_
_entity.id
_entity.type
_entity.pdbx_description
1 polymer ?
#
loop_
_entity_poly.entity_id
_entity_poly.type
_entity_poly.pdbx_seq_one_letter_code
_entity_poly.pdbx_strand_id
1 'polypeptide(L)'
;MTLVELLKSRKFMSLLRIIWRYILLNLRKITNLRDCAMSEINKDNEDKNANICENSCANAHKTNTVAALCIAPSGVGDELSEYVADAVKVIRDSGLKNETNAMFTNIEGEFDDVMRVVRDATMTLVNKGYRTGVILKLDIRPGFSNQIDAKAALVDKILDERKNNEN
;
A
#
# COMPACT_ATOMS: atom_id res chain seq x y z
N MET A 1 75.68 15.60 -26.05
CA MET A 1 74.42 16.19 -25.55
C MET A 1 73.82 15.19 -24.56
N THR A 2 74.17 15.33 -23.29
CA THR A 2 73.90 14.31 -22.26
C THR A 2 72.43 14.26 -21.88
N LEU A 3 71.91 13.08 -21.50
CA LEU A 3 70.51 12.84 -21.10
C LEU A 3 69.95 13.85 -20.07
N VAL A 4 70.85 14.49 -19.30
CA VAL A 4 70.55 15.47 -18.25
C VAL A 4 70.01 16.79 -18.82
N GLU A 5 70.48 17.23 -20.00
CA GLU A 5 69.99 18.45 -20.67
C GLU A 5 68.56 18.26 -21.23
N LEU A 6 68.24 17.06 -21.72
CA LEU A 6 66.93 16.74 -22.29
C LEU A 6 65.82 16.79 -21.22
N LEU A 7 66.14 16.34 -20.00
CA LEU A 7 65.24 16.32 -18.84
C LEU A 7 64.95 17.72 -18.26
N LYS A 8 65.87 18.70 -18.43
CA LYS A 8 65.65 20.10 -18.02
C LYS A 8 64.96 20.96 -19.07
N SER A 9 64.74 20.43 -20.29
CA SER A 9 64.07 21.21 -21.32
C SER A 9 62.62 21.52 -20.92
N ARG A 10 62.20 22.80 -21.05
CA ARG A 10 60.83 23.23 -20.75
C ARG A 10 59.79 22.43 -21.55
N LYS A 11 60.17 21.90 -22.71
CA LYS A 11 59.32 21.04 -23.56
C LYS A 11 59.07 19.66 -22.94
N PHE A 12 60.08 19.04 -22.29
CA PHE A 12 59.92 17.73 -21.66
C PHE A 12 59.01 17.78 -20.42
N MET A 13 59.20 18.78 -19.55
CA MET A 13 58.30 18.99 -18.40
C MET A 13 56.86 19.31 -18.82
N SER A 14 56.67 20.00 -19.96
CA SER A 14 55.34 20.26 -20.51
C SER A 14 54.66 18.97 -20.96
N LEU A 15 55.38 18.08 -21.65
CA LEU A 15 54.85 16.79 -22.08
C LEU A 15 54.51 15.88 -20.90
N LEU A 16 55.37 15.86 -19.87
CA LEU A 16 55.11 15.07 -18.65
C LEU A 16 53.87 15.58 -17.89
N ARG A 17 53.64 16.91 -17.85
CA ARG A 17 52.41 17.49 -17.29
C ARG A 17 51.17 17.10 -18.09
N ILE A 18 51.26 17.02 -19.43
CA ILE A 18 50.14 16.59 -20.29
C ILE A 18 49.83 15.12 -20.04
N ILE A 19 50.85 14.25 -20.01
CA ILE A 19 50.69 12.82 -19.74
C ILE A 19 50.12 12.60 -18.33
N TRP A 20 50.65 13.28 -17.31
CA TRP A 20 50.14 13.20 -15.94
C TRP A 20 48.69 13.67 -15.85
N ARG A 21 48.33 14.78 -16.52
CA ARG A 21 46.96 15.29 -16.57
C ARG A 21 46.01 14.31 -17.26
N TYR A 22 46.46 13.64 -18.33
CA TYR A 22 45.69 12.62 -19.03
C TYR A 22 45.46 11.37 -18.17
N ILE A 23 46.48 10.92 -17.45
CA ILE A 23 46.38 9.81 -16.49
C ILE A 23 45.41 10.18 -15.36
N LEU A 24 45.53 11.38 -14.78
CA LEU A 24 44.66 11.86 -13.71
C LEU A 24 43.19 11.94 -14.15
N LEU A 25 42.94 12.41 -15.39
CA LEU A 25 41.61 12.47 -15.99
C LEU A 25 41.00 11.08 -16.19
N ASN A 26 41.79 10.11 -16.67
CA ASN A 26 41.30 8.73 -16.85
C ASN A 26 41.04 8.03 -15.52
N LEU A 27 41.91 8.18 -14.52
CA LEU A 27 41.68 7.63 -13.18
C LEU A 27 40.38 8.17 -12.55
N ARG A 28 40.11 9.48 -12.70
CA ARG A 28 38.89 10.12 -12.20
C ARG A 28 37.62 9.63 -12.93
N LYS A 29 37.74 9.24 -14.20
CA LYS A 29 36.64 8.66 -14.98
C LYS A 29 36.31 7.25 -14.50
N ILE A 30 37.33 6.45 -14.16
CA ILE A 30 37.16 5.09 -13.61
C ILE A 30 36.53 5.13 -12.22
N THR A 31 36.95 6.06 -11.34
CA THR A 31 36.34 6.19 -10.01
C THR A 31 34.87 6.56 -10.11
N ASN A 32 34.51 7.54 -10.95
CA ASN A 32 33.11 7.95 -11.14
C ASN A 32 32.23 6.80 -11.69
N LEU A 33 32.75 6.00 -12.63
CA LEU A 33 32.02 4.84 -13.16
C LEU A 33 31.77 3.78 -12.08
N ARG A 34 32.75 3.56 -11.19
CA ARG A 34 32.61 2.62 -10.06
C ARG A 34 31.61 3.12 -9.04
N ASP A 35 31.64 4.41 -8.72
CA ASP A 35 30.71 5.02 -7.76
C ASP A 35 29.27 5.00 -8.29
N CYS A 36 29.09 5.25 -9.61
CA CYS A 36 27.80 5.15 -10.28
C CYS A 36 27.25 3.70 -10.24
N ALA A 37 28.08 2.72 -10.59
CA ALA A 37 27.69 1.30 -10.55
C ALA A 37 27.36 0.83 -9.11
N MET A 38 28.11 1.28 -8.10
CA MET A 38 27.79 0.97 -6.71
C MET A 38 26.49 1.64 -6.23
N SER A 39 26.18 2.85 -6.71
CA SER A 39 24.93 3.52 -6.39
C SER A 39 23.70 2.83 -6.99
N GLU A 40 23.82 2.26 -8.19
CA GLU A 40 22.78 1.47 -8.85
C GLU A 40 22.56 0.14 -8.12
N ILE A 41 23.64 -0.58 -7.80
CA ILE A 41 23.56 -1.83 -7.01
C ILE A 41 22.91 -1.58 -5.64
N ASN A 42 23.23 -0.47 -4.98
CA ASN A 42 22.63 -0.12 -3.69
C ASN A 42 21.12 0.20 -3.82
N LYS A 43 20.70 0.92 -4.87
CA LYS A 43 19.27 1.14 -5.16
C LYS A 43 18.53 -0.16 -5.43
N ASP A 44 19.07 -1.02 -6.28
CA ASP A 44 18.46 -2.33 -6.57
C ASP A 44 18.31 -3.19 -5.32
N ASN A 45 19.24 -3.08 -4.36
CA ASN A 45 19.19 -3.78 -3.09
C ASN A 45 18.19 -3.14 -2.10
N GLU A 46 18.05 -1.81 -2.09
CA GLU A 46 17.01 -1.10 -1.33
C GLU A 46 15.62 -1.45 -1.85
N ASP A 47 15.40 -1.41 -3.16
CA ASP A 47 14.12 -1.76 -3.79
C ASP A 47 13.77 -3.24 -3.53
N LYS A 48 14.76 -4.15 -3.61
CA LYS A 48 14.55 -5.57 -3.25
C LYS A 48 14.25 -5.76 -1.77
N ASN A 49 14.93 -5.05 -0.87
CA ASN A 49 14.65 -5.14 0.57
C ASN A 49 13.29 -4.52 0.93
N ALA A 50 12.88 -3.43 0.29
CA ALA A 50 11.55 -2.84 0.46
C ALA A 50 10.46 -3.84 0.04
N ASN A 51 10.62 -4.48 -1.12
CA ASN A 51 9.72 -5.54 -1.58
C ASN A 51 9.72 -6.78 -0.67
N ILE A 52 10.85 -7.18 -0.09
CA ILE A 52 10.91 -8.30 0.87
C ILE A 52 10.21 -7.93 2.18
N CYS A 53 10.41 -6.71 2.68
CA CYS A 53 9.73 -6.22 3.87
C CYS A 53 8.22 -6.19 3.65
N GLU A 54 7.74 -5.62 2.53
CA GLU A 54 6.31 -5.62 2.14
C GLU A 54 5.73 -7.04 2.02
N ASN A 55 6.47 -7.98 1.42
CA ASN A 55 6.00 -9.36 1.26
C ASN A 55 6.06 -10.17 2.57
N SER A 56 6.95 -9.81 3.51
CA SER A 56 7.04 -10.47 4.82
C SER A 56 5.89 -10.11 5.75
N CYS A 57 5.33 -8.88 5.63
CA CYS A 57 4.09 -8.50 6.31
C CYS A 57 2.83 -8.92 5.55
N ALA A 58 2.87 -9.09 4.22
CA ALA A 58 1.73 -9.60 3.45
C ALA A 58 1.32 -11.05 3.79
N ASN A 59 2.20 -11.84 4.42
CA ASN A 59 1.93 -13.23 4.82
C ASN A 59 1.82 -13.42 6.34
N ALA A 60 1.97 -12.35 7.13
CA ALA A 60 1.83 -12.40 8.57
C ALA A 60 0.36 -12.21 8.95
N HIS A 61 -0.38 -13.32 8.88
CA HIS A 61 -1.71 -13.47 9.43
C HIS A 61 -2.83 -12.68 8.70
N LYS A 62 -3.35 -13.24 7.59
CA LYS A 62 -4.58 -12.74 6.94
C LYS A 62 -5.72 -12.72 7.97
N THR A 63 -6.00 -11.54 8.52
CA THR A 63 -6.93 -11.38 9.63
C THR A 63 -8.28 -11.03 9.06
N ASN A 64 -9.07 -12.07 8.77
CA ASN A 64 -10.40 -11.88 8.21
C ASN A 64 -11.25 -11.04 9.14
N THR A 65 -11.85 -10.00 8.57
CA THR A 65 -12.62 -9.01 9.29
C THR A 65 -13.95 -8.83 8.58
N VAL A 66 -15.05 -8.95 9.33
CA VAL A 66 -16.38 -8.53 8.88
C VAL A 66 -16.70 -7.20 9.52
N ALA A 67 -16.89 -6.17 8.71
CA ALA A 67 -17.25 -4.83 9.14
C ALA A 67 -18.72 -4.55 8.80
N ALA A 68 -19.51 -4.09 9.78
CA ALA A 68 -20.77 -3.41 9.51
C ALA A 68 -20.51 -1.90 9.53
N LEU A 69 -20.68 -1.26 8.37
CA LEU A 69 -20.33 0.14 8.13
C LEU A 69 -21.59 0.96 7.80
N CYS A 70 -21.74 2.11 8.48
CA CYS A 70 -22.71 3.14 8.14
C CYS A 70 -22.00 4.49 8.07
N ILE A 71 -22.15 5.18 6.94
CA ILE A 71 -21.55 6.49 6.67
C ILE A 71 -22.69 7.42 6.27
N ALA A 72 -22.80 8.56 6.95
CA ALA A 72 -23.82 9.55 6.65
C ALA A 72 -23.29 10.98 6.84
N PRO A 73 -23.62 11.91 5.94
CA PRO A 73 -23.36 13.32 6.18
C PRO A 73 -24.33 13.89 7.23
N SER A 74 -23.92 14.96 7.90
CA SER A 74 -24.75 15.72 8.84
C SER A 74 -25.06 17.10 8.28
N GLY A 75 -26.29 17.58 8.49
CA GLY A 75 -26.70 18.94 8.14
C GLY A 75 -27.05 19.16 6.67
N VAL A 76 -27.40 18.11 5.93
CA VAL A 76 -27.73 18.16 4.49
C VAL A 76 -29.21 17.91 4.16
N GLY A 77 -30.07 17.88 5.19
CA GLY A 77 -31.50 17.56 5.06
C GLY A 77 -31.83 16.12 5.48
N ASP A 78 -33.08 15.72 5.23
CA ASP A 78 -33.63 14.43 5.68
C ASP A 78 -33.36 13.27 4.70
N GLU A 79 -33.19 13.58 3.42
CA GLU A 79 -32.94 12.59 2.37
C GLU A 79 -31.43 12.39 2.18
N LEU A 80 -30.94 11.18 2.44
CA LEU A 80 -29.52 10.86 2.47
C LEU A 80 -29.08 9.91 1.35
N SER A 81 -30.02 9.38 0.56
CA SER A 81 -29.76 8.30 -0.40
C SER A 81 -28.67 8.61 -1.43
N GLU A 82 -28.61 9.83 -1.98
CA GLU A 82 -27.57 10.22 -2.95
C GLU A 82 -26.17 10.17 -2.34
N TYR A 83 -26.01 10.67 -1.11
CA TYR A 83 -24.73 10.65 -0.38
C TYR A 83 -24.31 9.24 0.00
N VAL A 84 -25.26 8.42 0.46
CA VAL A 84 -25.00 7.02 0.79
C VAL A 84 -24.62 6.25 -0.47
N ALA A 85 -25.24 6.54 -1.62
CA ALA A 85 -24.91 5.89 -2.89
C ALA A 85 -23.45 6.14 -3.32
N ASP A 86 -22.92 7.35 -3.11
CA ASP A 86 -21.52 7.67 -3.39
C ASP A 86 -20.55 6.82 -2.54
N ALA A 87 -20.83 6.69 -1.24
CA ALA A 87 -20.00 5.88 -0.34
C ALA A 87 -20.10 4.38 -0.69
N VAL A 88 -21.30 3.88 -0.96
CA VAL A 88 -21.55 2.48 -1.34
C VAL A 88 -20.88 2.14 -2.68
N LYS A 89 -20.81 3.09 -3.61
CA LYS A 89 -20.09 2.90 -4.88
C LYS A 89 -18.62 2.56 -4.63
N VAL A 90 -17.93 3.32 -3.78
CA VAL A 90 -16.52 3.04 -3.42
C VAL A 90 -16.36 1.65 -2.79
N ILE A 91 -17.31 1.25 -1.93
CA ILE A 91 -17.29 -0.08 -1.32
C ILE A 91 -17.42 -1.18 -2.38
N ARG A 92 -18.33 -1.03 -3.34
CA ARG A 92 -18.53 -2.01 -4.41
C ARG A 92 -17.36 -2.06 -5.38
N ASP A 93 -16.80 -0.91 -5.72
CA ASP A 93 -15.64 -0.79 -6.62
C ASP A 93 -14.35 -1.34 -5.98
N SER A 94 -14.32 -1.57 -4.66
CA SER A 94 -13.17 -2.13 -3.95
C SER A 94 -12.83 -3.58 -4.28
N GLY A 95 -13.79 -4.32 -4.85
CA GLY A 95 -13.68 -5.76 -5.09
C GLY A 95 -13.75 -6.65 -3.84
N LEU A 96 -13.87 -6.07 -2.64
CA LEU A 96 -14.11 -6.83 -1.42
C LEU A 96 -15.55 -7.38 -1.40
N LYS A 97 -15.74 -8.54 -0.75
CA LYS A 97 -17.07 -9.08 -0.55
C LYS A 97 -17.87 -8.09 0.29
N ASN A 98 -19.05 -7.72 -0.19
CA ASN A 98 -19.90 -6.73 0.48
C ASN A 98 -21.39 -7.04 0.30
N GLU A 99 -22.20 -6.51 1.21
CA GLU A 99 -23.66 -6.63 1.20
C GLU A 99 -24.27 -5.35 1.80
N THR A 100 -25.02 -4.59 1.00
CA THR A 100 -25.73 -3.39 1.47
C THR A 100 -27.13 -3.76 1.94
N ASN A 101 -27.48 -3.40 3.19
CA ASN A 101 -28.82 -3.53 3.75
C ASN A 101 -29.37 -2.16 4.18
N ALA A 102 -30.56 -2.14 4.80
CA ALA A 102 -31.26 -0.91 5.17
C ALA A 102 -30.54 -0.05 6.21
N MET A 103 -29.70 -0.64 7.06
CA MET A 103 -29.05 0.06 8.18
C MET A 103 -27.53 0.18 8.03
N PHE A 104 -26.90 -0.78 7.35
CA PHE A 104 -25.44 -0.89 7.20
C PHE A 104 -25.07 -1.48 5.84
N THR A 105 -23.81 -1.28 5.45
CA THR A 105 -23.13 -2.09 4.43
C THR A 105 -22.12 -2.98 5.12
N ASN A 106 -22.29 -4.29 4.97
CA ASN A 106 -21.33 -5.28 5.42
C ASN A 106 -20.17 -5.37 4.43
N ILE A 107 -18.94 -5.46 4.92
CA ILE A 107 -17.71 -5.63 4.13
C ILE A 107 -16.91 -6.76 4.76
N GLU A 108 -16.39 -7.69 3.95
CA GLU A 108 -15.53 -8.77 4.41
C GLU A 108 -14.23 -8.82 3.61
N GLY A 109 -13.12 -8.91 4.33
CA GLY A 109 -11.79 -8.97 3.75
C GLY A 109 -10.67 -9.06 4.77
N GLU A 110 -9.44 -8.82 4.30
CA GLU A 110 -8.30 -8.58 5.17
C GLU A 110 -8.51 -7.27 5.94
N PHE A 111 -8.04 -7.19 7.19
CA PHE A 111 -8.29 -6.07 8.08
C PHE A 111 -7.85 -4.72 7.49
N ASP A 112 -6.64 -4.61 6.97
CA ASP A 112 -6.10 -3.37 6.40
C ASP A 112 -6.84 -3.01 5.09
N ASP A 113 -7.21 -4.00 4.28
CA ASP A 113 -8.04 -3.79 3.09
C ASP A 113 -9.43 -3.24 3.46
N VAL A 114 -10.08 -3.80 4.48
CA VAL A 114 -11.37 -3.32 4.98
C VAL A 114 -11.25 -1.89 5.51
N MET A 115 -10.22 -1.59 6.30
CA MET A 115 -9.98 -0.25 6.83
C MET A 115 -9.64 0.77 5.74
N ARG A 116 -8.93 0.37 4.68
CA ARG A 116 -8.73 1.18 3.47
C ARG A 116 -10.07 1.56 2.85
N VAL A 117 -10.95 0.60 2.63
CA VAL A 117 -12.26 0.84 2.01
C VAL A 117 -13.14 1.74 2.87
N VAL A 118 -13.17 1.51 4.20
CA VAL A 118 -13.89 2.38 5.14
C VAL A 118 -13.41 3.83 5.02
N ARG A 119 -12.09 4.04 5.00
CA ARG A 119 -11.50 5.37 4.84
C ARG A 119 -11.88 5.99 3.50
N ASP A 120 -11.71 5.28 2.39
CA ASP A 120 -11.91 5.83 1.04
C ASP A 120 -13.40 6.16 0.81
N ALA A 121 -14.31 5.32 1.30
CA ALA A 121 -15.75 5.59 1.28
C ALA A 121 -16.11 6.82 2.13
N THR A 122 -15.52 6.97 3.32
CA THR A 122 -15.73 8.15 4.19
C THR A 122 -15.22 9.42 3.53
N MET A 123 -14.04 9.36 2.92
CA MET A 123 -13.41 10.53 2.28
C MET A 123 -14.18 11.03 1.07
N THR A 124 -15.01 10.19 0.45
CA THR A 124 -15.88 10.61 -0.65
C THR A 124 -16.85 11.71 -0.24
N LEU A 125 -17.37 11.68 1.00
CA LEU A 125 -18.23 12.73 1.53
C LEU A 125 -17.45 13.87 2.17
N VAL A 126 -16.36 13.57 2.87
CA VAL A 126 -15.50 14.59 3.49
C VAL A 126 -14.91 15.53 2.43
N ASN A 127 -14.44 14.99 1.31
CA ASN A 127 -13.86 15.78 0.22
C ASN A 127 -14.90 16.68 -0.49
N LYS A 128 -16.20 16.39 -0.32
CA LYS A 128 -17.31 17.25 -0.77
C LYS A 128 -17.66 18.34 0.25
N GLY A 129 -17.00 18.37 1.41
CA GLY A 129 -17.20 19.38 2.45
C GLY A 129 -18.22 19.00 3.52
N TYR A 130 -18.71 17.74 3.55
CA TYR A 130 -19.70 17.32 4.54
C TYR A 130 -19.07 16.91 5.86
N ARG A 131 -19.65 17.39 6.97
CA ARG A 131 -19.42 16.77 8.28
C ARG A 131 -19.98 15.35 8.23
N THR A 132 -19.10 14.35 8.25
CA THR A 132 -19.46 12.95 8.00
C THR A 132 -19.37 12.14 9.28
N GLY A 133 -20.46 11.49 9.66
CA GLY A 133 -20.51 10.51 10.74
C GLY A 133 -20.20 9.12 10.20
N VAL A 134 -19.44 8.34 10.98
CA VAL A 134 -19.11 6.94 10.67
C VAL A 134 -19.44 6.08 11.87
N ILE A 135 -20.26 5.05 11.66
CA ILE A 135 -20.49 3.98 12.62
C ILE A 135 -19.85 2.73 12.05
N LEU A 136 -18.92 2.16 12.80
CA LEU A 136 -18.17 0.97 12.40
C LEU A 136 -18.19 -0.06 13.52
N LYS A 137 -18.66 -1.27 13.20
CA LYS A 137 -18.53 -2.44 14.06
C LYS A 137 -17.71 -3.50 13.33
N LEU A 138 -16.68 -4.00 13.98
CA LEU A 138 -15.76 -4.99 13.42
C LEU A 138 -15.88 -6.30 14.19
N ASP A 139 -16.00 -7.41 13.47
CA ASP A 139 -15.70 -8.74 13.99
C ASP A 139 -14.42 -9.25 13.34
N ILE A 140 -13.37 -9.37 14.13
CA ILE A 140 -12.01 -9.65 13.69
C ILE A 140 -11.66 -11.07 14.15
N ARG A 141 -11.54 -12.00 13.20
CA ARG A 141 -11.29 -13.40 13.52
C ARG A 141 -10.30 -14.05 12.54
N PRO A 142 -9.03 -14.17 12.96
CA PRO A 142 -8.03 -15.07 12.38
C PRO A 142 -8.53 -16.43 11.87
N GLY A 143 -8.15 -16.80 10.64
CA GLY A 143 -8.31 -18.17 10.12
C GLY A 143 -9.69 -18.54 9.59
N PHE A 144 -10.62 -17.58 9.53
CA PHE A 144 -11.95 -17.77 8.94
C PHE A 144 -12.11 -16.99 7.64
N SER A 145 -13.08 -17.36 6.83
CA SER A 145 -13.50 -16.62 5.64
C SER A 145 -14.97 -16.90 5.34
N ASN A 146 -15.57 -16.13 4.43
CA ASN A 146 -16.97 -16.20 4.06
C ASN A 146 -17.93 -16.08 5.26
N GLN A 147 -17.57 -15.26 6.24
CA GLN A 147 -18.25 -15.12 7.51
C GLN A 147 -19.54 -14.30 7.43
N ILE A 148 -19.72 -13.45 6.40
CA ILE A 148 -21.03 -12.79 6.15
C ILE A 148 -22.13 -13.85 6.01
N ASP A 149 -21.94 -14.85 5.13
CA ASP A 149 -22.97 -15.88 4.89
C ASP A 149 -22.97 -16.94 6.00
N ALA A 150 -21.78 -17.40 6.41
CA ALA A 150 -21.66 -18.54 7.32
C ALA A 150 -22.33 -18.27 8.68
N LYS A 151 -22.28 -17.02 9.16
CA LYS A 151 -22.91 -16.66 10.43
C LYS A 151 -24.43 -16.67 10.35
N ALA A 152 -25.01 -16.13 9.29
CA ALA A 152 -26.46 -16.16 9.08
C ALA A 152 -26.95 -17.61 8.95
N ALA A 153 -26.29 -18.40 8.09
CA ALA A 153 -26.62 -19.81 7.88
C ALA A 153 -26.52 -20.67 9.15
N LEU A 154 -25.55 -20.38 10.02
CA LEU A 154 -25.41 -21.09 11.30
C LEU A 154 -26.59 -20.80 12.24
N VAL A 155 -27.07 -19.56 12.28
CA VAL A 155 -28.26 -19.20 13.09
C VAL A 155 -29.49 -19.94 12.56
N ASP A 156 -29.73 -19.89 11.25
CA ASP A 156 -30.88 -20.56 10.63
C ASP A 156 -30.87 -22.07 10.90
N LYS A 157 -29.70 -22.70 10.76
CA LYS A 157 -29.52 -24.12 11.09
C LYS A 157 -29.90 -24.44 12.54
N ILE A 158 -29.44 -23.65 13.50
CA ILE A 158 -29.74 -23.84 14.93
C ILE A 158 -31.25 -23.66 15.18
N LEU A 159 -31.90 -22.70 14.52
CA LEU A 159 -33.33 -22.48 14.65
C LEU A 159 -34.13 -23.67 14.11
N ASP A 160 -33.72 -24.24 12.98
CA ASP A 160 -34.39 -25.40 12.41
C ASP A 160 -34.19 -26.67 13.24
N GLU A 161 -33.00 -26.88 13.82
CA GLU A 161 -32.76 -27.96 14.79
C GLU A 161 -33.67 -27.83 16.03
N ARG A 162 -33.88 -26.61 16.54
CA ARG A 162 -34.80 -26.38 17.68
C ARG A 162 -36.24 -26.71 17.34
N LYS A 163 -36.73 -26.28 16.16
CA LYS A 163 -38.09 -26.61 15.70
C LYS A 163 -38.30 -28.11 15.56
N ASN A 164 -37.30 -28.84 15.07
CA ASN A 164 -37.40 -30.29 14.90
C ASN A 164 -37.40 -31.06 16.24
N ASN A 165 -36.79 -30.51 17.29
CA ASN A 165 -36.76 -31.11 18.63
C ASN A 165 -38.01 -30.77 19.46
N GLU A 166 -38.81 -29.79 19.03
CA GLU A 166 -40.08 -29.40 19.67
C GLU A 166 -41.29 -30.14 19.06
N ASN A 167 -41.13 -30.81 17.92
CA ASN A 167 -42.14 -31.62 17.23
C ASN A 167 -41.96 -33.13 17.51
#